data_AF-A0A9Q0IUY3-F1
#
_entry.id   AF-A0A9Q0IUY3-F1
#
_cell.length_a   1.000
_cell.length_b   1.000
_cell.length_c   1.000
_cell.angle_alpha   90.00
_cell.angle_beta   90.00
_cell.angle_gamma   90.00
#
_symmetry.space_group_name_H-M   'P 1'
#
loop_
_entity.id
_entity.type
_entity.pdbx_description
1 polymer ?
#
loop_
_entity_poly.entity_id
_entity_poly.type
_entity_poly.pdbx_seq_one_letter_code
_entity_poly.pdbx_strand_id
1 'polypeptide(L)'
;LKKFRRYQIGKGDAGSSYYYWEQQHQTDKEFVLDTSAVLANLSGYTHYMLTLTAFNMAGDGPPSEPRGARTQQSAPSPPGFLT
;
A
#
# COMPACT_ATOMS: atom_id res chain seq x y z
N LEU A 1 18.62 5.72 -22.10
CA LEU A 1 19.09 4.88 -20.97
C LEU A 1 19.40 5.79 -19.79
N LYS A 2 18.46 6.03 -18.88
CA LYS A 2 18.72 6.91 -17.72
C LYS A 2 19.37 6.08 -16.61
N LYS A 3 20.68 6.27 -16.48
CA LYS A 3 21.50 5.77 -15.38
C LYS A 3 21.18 6.59 -14.13
N PHE A 4 20.58 5.97 -13.13
CA PHE A 4 20.41 6.61 -11.83
C PHE A 4 21.57 6.17 -10.93
N ARG A 5 22.52 7.07 -10.68
CA ARG A 5 23.38 7.01 -9.50
C ARG A 5 22.75 7.91 -8.44
N ARG A 6 22.50 7.37 -7.25
CA ARG A 6 22.09 8.18 -6.10
C ARG A 6 23.23 8.21 -5.10
N TYR A 7 23.70 9.42 -4.80
CA TYR A 7 24.66 9.71 -3.73
C TYR A 7 24.05 9.35 -2.37
N GLN A 8 24.84 8.81 -1.45
CA GLN A 8 24.50 8.63 -0.04
C GLN A 8 24.95 9.86 0.75
N ILE A 9 24.12 10.42 1.65
CA ILE A 9 24.58 11.17 2.85
C ILE A 9 23.52 11.11 3.97
N GLY A 10 23.91 10.59 5.14
CA GLY A 10 23.52 11.08 6.48
C GLY A 10 22.20 10.60 7.12
N LYS A 11 22.31 9.81 8.20
CA LYS A 11 21.32 9.62 9.29
C LYS A 11 19.85 9.62 8.82
N GLY A 12 19.48 8.69 7.92
CA GLY A 12 18.12 8.60 7.37
C GLY A 12 17.91 7.46 6.36
N ASP A 13 18.63 6.35 6.51
CA ASP A 13 18.81 5.34 5.46
C ASP A 13 17.85 4.13 5.54
N ALA A 14 16.74 4.24 6.29
CA ALA A 14 15.77 3.18 6.48
C ALA A 14 14.34 3.66 6.21
N GLY A 15 13.57 2.86 5.48
CA GLY A 15 12.15 3.14 5.18
C GLY A 15 11.36 1.84 5.06
N SER A 16 10.07 1.96 4.78
CA SER A 16 9.17 0.82 4.55
C SER A 16 8.46 0.95 3.22
N SER A 17 8.21 -0.18 2.58
CA SER A 17 7.37 -0.26 1.39
C SER A 17 6.18 -1.17 1.65
N TYR A 18 5.04 -0.88 1.02
CA TYR A 18 3.85 -1.72 1.12
C TYR A 18 3.39 -2.19 -0.24
N TYR A 19 2.70 -3.33 -0.21
CA TYR A 19 2.00 -3.91 -1.34
C TYR A 19 0.61 -4.32 -0.88
N TYR A 20 -0.38 -4.17 -1.75
CA TYR A 20 -1.74 -4.63 -1.48
C TYR A 20 -2.34 -5.38 -2.67
N TRP A 21 -3.34 -6.22 -2.43
CA TRP A 21 -4.01 -6.96 -3.51
C TRP A 21 -5.47 -7.29 -3.20
N GLU A 22 -6.30 -7.31 -4.24
CA GLU A 22 -7.69 -7.78 -4.23
C GLU A 22 -7.76 -9.08 -5.02
N GLN A 23 -8.24 -10.18 -4.41
CA GLN A 23 -8.63 -11.42 -5.10
C GLN A 23 -7.73 -11.83 -6.30
N GLN A 24 -6.39 -11.80 -6.11
CA GLN A 24 -5.33 -12.14 -7.09
C GLN A 24 -4.82 -11.02 -8.03
N HIS A 25 -5.32 -9.79 -7.95
CA HIS A 25 -4.69 -8.63 -8.60
C HIS A 25 -3.72 -7.92 -7.65
N GLN A 26 -2.43 -8.13 -7.87
CA GLN A 26 -1.35 -7.44 -7.16
C GLN A 26 -1.26 -5.99 -7.62
N THR A 27 -1.20 -5.05 -6.68
CA THR A 27 -1.01 -3.61 -6.97
C THR A 27 0.45 -3.19 -6.82
N ASP A 28 0.72 -1.94 -7.21
CA ASP A 28 2.06 -1.35 -7.24
C ASP A 28 2.71 -1.26 -5.84
N LYS A 29 4.04 -1.36 -5.81
CA LYS A 29 4.84 -1.12 -4.60
C LYS A 29 4.92 0.38 -4.33
N GLU A 30 4.55 0.80 -3.14
CA GLU A 30 4.76 2.19 -2.72
C GLU A 30 5.84 2.27 -1.63
N PHE A 31 6.69 3.30 -1.70
CA PHE A 31 7.80 3.51 -0.78
C PHE A 31 7.52 4.69 0.14
N VAL A 32 7.71 4.49 1.44
CA VAL A 32 7.43 5.48 2.48
C VAL A 32 8.60 5.54 3.46
N LEU A 33 8.97 6.77 3.85
CA LEU A 33 10.01 7.00 4.87
C LEU A 33 9.42 7.13 6.28
N ASP A 34 8.12 7.43 6.37
CA ASP A 34 7.35 7.48 7.61
C ASP A 34 6.92 6.08 8.09
N THR A 35 6.54 5.99 9.36
CA THR A 35 5.98 4.78 9.97
C THR A 35 4.49 4.59 9.68
N SER A 36 3.88 5.49 8.91
CA SER A 36 2.45 5.47 8.54
C SER A 36 2.25 5.93 7.11
N ALA A 37 1.26 5.35 6.43
CA ALA A 37 0.86 5.73 5.08
C ALA A 37 -0.66 5.67 4.93
N VAL A 38 -1.20 6.42 3.97
CA VAL A 38 -2.62 6.41 3.61
C VAL A 38 -2.76 5.83 2.21
N LEU A 39 -3.44 4.69 2.11
CA LEU A 39 -3.78 4.09 0.82
C LEU A 39 -5.04 4.76 0.26
N ALA A 40 -4.94 5.33 -0.93
CA ALA A 40 -6.04 5.96 -1.64
C ALA A 40 -6.49 5.11 -2.85
N ASN A 41 -7.60 5.51 -3.50
CA ASN A 41 -8.11 4.89 -4.72
C ASN A 41 -8.43 3.38 -4.59
N LEU A 42 -8.87 2.96 -3.42
CA LEU A 42 -9.37 1.60 -3.18
C LEU A 42 -10.84 1.48 -3.60
N SER A 43 -11.20 0.34 -4.19
CA SER A 43 -12.59 -0.03 -4.48
C SER A 43 -13.39 -0.15 -3.19
N GLY A 44 -14.64 0.32 -3.21
CA GLY A 44 -15.57 0.21 -2.08
C GLY A 44 -16.05 -1.23 -1.87
N TYR A 45 -16.29 -1.61 -0.61
CA TYR A 45 -16.71 -2.95 -0.22
C TYR A 45 -15.78 -4.11 -0.68
N THR A 46 -14.50 -3.82 -0.90
CA THR A 46 -13.51 -4.77 -1.39
C THR A 46 -12.58 -5.23 -0.26
N HIS A 47 -12.30 -6.54 -0.21
CA HIS A 47 -11.28 -7.11 0.67
C HIS A 47 -9.89 -6.94 0.06
N TYR A 48 -8.99 -6.32 0.82
CA TYR A 48 -7.58 -6.17 0.50
C TYR A 48 -6.72 -6.92 1.50
N MET A 49 -5.62 -7.49 1.01
CA MET A 49 -4.52 -8.01 1.83
C MET A 49 -3.31 -7.10 1.64
N LEU A 50 -2.57 -6.85 2.72
CA LEU A 50 -1.41 -5.94 2.73
C LEU A 50 -0.19 -6.62 3.32
N THR A 51 0.98 -6.38 2.73
CA THR A 51 2.29 -6.76 3.29
C THR A 51 3.24 -5.57 3.31
N LEU A 52 4.15 -5.57 4.28
CA LEU A 52 5.16 -4.53 4.48
C LEU A 52 6.56 -5.11 4.34
N THR A 53 7.44 -4.41 3.63
CA THR A 53 8.86 -4.73 3.52
C THR A 53 9.68 -3.53 3.93
N ALA A 54 10.48 -3.67 4.99
CA ALA A 54 11.47 -2.67 5.37
C ALA A 54 12.63 -2.67 4.36
N PHE A 55 13.24 -1.52 4.09
CA PHE A 55 14.41 -1.43 3.22
C PHE A 55 15.45 -0.50 3.83
N ASN A 56 16.73 -0.80 3.58
CA ASN A 56 17.85 0.09 3.87
C ASN A 56 18.93 -0.04 2.79
N MET A 57 20.10 0.57 3.01
CA MET A 57 21.23 0.50 2.08
C MET A 57 21.77 -0.92 1.81
N ALA A 58 21.53 -1.89 2.70
CA ALA A 58 21.89 -3.28 2.49
C ALA A 58 20.86 -4.04 1.63
N GLY A 59 19.66 -3.48 1.46
CA GLY A 59 18.58 -4.03 0.63
C GLY A 59 17.23 -4.09 1.35
N ASP A 60 16.33 -4.87 0.75
CA ASP A 60 15.00 -5.15 1.30
C ASP A 60 15.09 -6.24 2.38
N GLY A 61 14.40 -6.04 3.50
CA GLY A 61 14.16 -7.05 4.52
C GLY A 61 13.07 -8.04 4.13
N PRO A 62 12.78 -9.04 4.97
CA PRO A 62 11.68 -9.96 4.72
C PRO A 62 10.32 -9.23 4.75
N PRO A 63 9.34 -9.66 3.93
CA PRO A 63 7.98 -9.14 4.03
C PRO A 63 7.33 -9.56 5.35
N SER A 64 6.42 -8.73 5.85
CA SER A 64 5.55 -9.06 6.99
C SER A 64 4.55 -10.16 6.62
N GLU A 65 3.92 -10.74 7.65
CA GLU A 65 2.69 -11.50 7.46
C GLU A 65 1.61 -10.64 6.78
N PRO A 66 0.81 -11.21 5.85
CA PRO A 66 -0.30 -10.49 5.22
C PRO A 66 -1.36 -10.09 6.23
N ARG A 67 -1.83 -8.83 6.15
CA ARG A 67 -2.94 -8.33 6.96
C ARG A 67 -4.13 -7.95 6.10
N GLY A 68 -5.29 -8.52 6.41
CA GLY A 68 -6.54 -8.30 5.68
C GLY A 68 -7.39 -7.17 6.26
N ALA A 69 -8.02 -6.38 5.38
CA ALA A 69 -9.06 -5.42 5.72
C ALA A 69 -10.08 -5.28 4.58
N ARG A 70 -11.29 -4.81 4.90
CA ARG A 70 -12.32 -4.50 3.89
C ARG A 70 -12.65 -3.02 3.91
N THR A 71 -12.72 -2.39 2.75
CA THR A 71 -13.20 -1.02 2.63
C THR A 71 -14.70 -0.93 2.96
N GLN A 72 -15.14 0.23 3.45
CA GLN A 72 -16.54 0.43 3.79
C GLN A 72 -17.41 0.45 2.51
N GLN A 73 -18.69 0.12 2.67
CA GLN A 73 -19.67 0.37 1.62
C GLN A 73 -19.87 1.88 1.47
N SER A 74 -20.12 2.33 0.24
CA SER A 74 -20.66 3.66 0.01
C SER A 74 -22.02 3.80 0.69
N ALA A 75 -22.44 5.04 0.99
CA ALA A 75 -23.78 5.30 1.48
C ALA A 75 -24.84 4.72 0.52
N PRO A 76 -25.95 4.16 1.03
CA PRO A 76 -27.03 3.70 0.17
C PRO A 76 -27.64 4.87 -0.62
N SER A 77 -28.12 4.59 -1.83
CA SER A 77 -28.92 5.54 -2.59
C SER A 77 -30.25 5.83 -1.89
N PRO A 78 -30.87 7.01 -2.12
CA PRO A 78 -32.22 7.27 -1.63
C PRO A 78 -33.21 6.18 -2.06
N PRO A 79 -34.20 5.83 -1.23
CA PRO A 79 -35.22 4.86 -1.60
C PRO A 79 -36.01 5.32 -2.84
N GLY A 80 -36.35 4.36 -3.71
CA GLY A 80 -37.21 4.61 -4.87
C GLY A 80 -38.69 4.73 -4.48
N PHE A 81 -39.48 5.37 -5.33
CA PHE A 81 -40.94 5.42 -5.19
C PHE A 81 -41.57 4.15 -5.77
N LEU A 82 -42.60 3.63 -5.11
CA LEU A 82 -43.48 2.61 -5.67
C LEU A 82 -44.59 3.33 -6.46
N THR A 83 -44.72 3.04 -7.75
CA THR A 83 -45.80 3.52 -8.64
C THR A 83 -46.77 2.39 -8.93
#